data_AF-A0AAD8UXZ7-F1
#
_entry.id   AF-A0AAD8UXZ7-F1
#
_cell.length_a   1.000
_cell.length_b   1.000
_cell.length_c   1.000
_cell.angle_alpha   90.00
_cell.angle_beta   90.00
_cell.angle_gamma   90.00
#
_symmetry.space_group_name_H-M   'P 1'
#
loop_
_entity.id
_entity.type
_entity.pdbx_description
1 polymer ?
#
loop_
_entity_poly.entity_id
_entity_poly.type
_entity_poly.pdbx_seq_one_letter_code
_entity_poly.pdbx_strand_id
1 'polypeptide(L)'
;MTRDHHESRPVNDEESEITPLIAAPVLRDESHPPSPDAHRTKSIPRARLSIVATCILLIILIELGAYLATIPLNQVLEDIICHNLNWDLPPNAGESRCKTKAVQNELSIIRGWQSTLDFIPGLMTAVPYGFLADRRGREWVLSLSLLGITLASAFYILVCSLPNVFPPRATWLSAVFTFIGGGPAVFNAMVFTIAGDVVSAEHRSTILSYLAAAVVGGELIASPLVYFLMKIDAWLPIYTGLGCLVLGTVVSLMLPETLSREPRYRPTETTQSLPWHHPIRSELEKLGKALLWMLWRSSRVLLLLFTFLLTTLGRFAQEILLQYVTKRYGWSWSQVRYFRFLLLNTVVLS
;
A
#
# COMPACT_ATOMS: atom_id res chain seq x y z
N MET A 1 21.60 -72.75 -62.08
CA MET A 1 22.42 -71.52 -62.00
C MET A 1 22.37 -71.09 -60.54
N THR A 2 23.46 -71.38 -59.81
CA THR A 2 23.97 -70.84 -58.51
C THR A 2 23.08 -69.86 -57.72
N ARG A 3 22.99 -69.82 -56.38
CA ARG A 3 23.57 -70.54 -55.22
C ARG A 3 22.88 -69.95 -53.95
N ASP A 4 22.92 -70.72 -52.87
CA ASP A 4 22.39 -70.58 -51.50
C ASP A 4 22.46 -69.21 -50.78
N HIS A 5 21.47 -68.90 -49.90
CA HIS A 5 21.55 -69.04 -48.42
C HIS A 5 20.54 -68.16 -47.62
N HIS A 6 19.94 -68.81 -46.60
CA HIS A 6 19.47 -68.37 -45.25
C HIS A 6 18.72 -67.03 -45.06
N GLU A 7 17.47 -66.99 -44.55
CA GLU A 7 16.99 -67.33 -43.16
C GLU A 7 17.55 -66.34 -42.12
N SER A 8 16.81 -65.60 -41.28
CA SER A 8 15.61 -65.94 -40.49
C SER A 8 14.99 -64.64 -39.89
N ARG A 9 13.72 -64.75 -39.46
CA ARG A 9 12.79 -63.77 -38.85
C ARG A 9 13.32 -62.94 -37.66
N PRO A 10 12.69 -61.79 -37.35
CA PRO A 10 12.54 -61.32 -35.98
C PRO A 10 11.09 -61.45 -35.45
N VAL A 11 11.05 -61.54 -34.12
CA VAL A 11 9.90 -61.72 -33.21
C VAL A 11 9.37 -60.36 -32.78
N ASN A 12 8.04 -60.22 -32.70
CA ASN A 12 7.34 -59.12 -32.01
C ASN A 12 7.25 -59.43 -30.50
N ASP A 13 7.31 -58.42 -29.65
CA ASP A 13 6.14 -57.98 -28.87
C ASP A 13 6.50 -56.80 -27.94
N GLU A 14 5.45 -56.07 -27.61
CA GLU A 14 5.33 -54.73 -27.05
C GLU A 14 5.76 -54.59 -25.57
N GLU A 15 6.00 -53.33 -25.18
CA GLU A 15 5.26 -52.60 -24.13
C GLU A 15 6.09 -51.92 -23.01
N SER A 16 5.82 -50.61 -22.86
CA SER A 16 5.80 -49.81 -21.63
C SER A 16 7.07 -49.22 -20.98
N GLU A 17 6.98 -47.90 -20.79
CA GLU A 17 7.26 -47.14 -19.55
C GLU A 17 8.64 -46.47 -19.25
N ILE A 18 8.55 -45.15 -19.03
CA ILE A 18 9.20 -44.31 -17.99
C ILE A 18 10.67 -43.84 -18.21
N THR A 19 10.81 -42.50 -18.20
CA THR A 19 11.96 -41.60 -17.90
C THR A 19 13.08 -42.12 -16.96
N PRO A 20 14.18 -41.37 -16.69
CA PRO A 20 15.08 -40.50 -17.48
C PRO A 20 16.57 -40.87 -17.16
N LEU A 21 17.51 -39.91 -17.23
CA LEU A 21 18.78 -39.83 -16.44
C LEU A 21 20.14 -40.15 -17.15
N ILE A 22 20.86 -39.06 -17.43
CA ILE A 22 22.33 -38.86 -17.32
C ILE A 22 23.26 -39.73 -18.21
N ALA A 23 23.95 -39.05 -19.13
CA ALA A 23 25.09 -39.57 -19.86
C ALA A 23 26.22 -40.03 -18.90
N ALA A 24 26.80 -41.19 -19.21
CA ALA A 24 27.93 -41.77 -18.48
C ALA A 24 29.16 -40.83 -18.45
N PRO A 25 29.93 -40.79 -17.35
CA PRO A 25 31.17 -40.02 -17.29
C PRO A 25 32.29 -40.80 -17.99
N VAL A 26 32.91 -40.17 -18.99
CA VAL A 26 34.21 -40.60 -19.51
C VAL A 26 35.27 -40.20 -18.49
N LEU A 27 35.95 -41.20 -17.92
CA LEU A 27 37.17 -41.02 -17.14
C LEU A 27 38.24 -40.29 -17.96
N ARG A 28 38.77 -39.18 -17.43
CA ARG A 28 40.17 -38.82 -17.58
C ARG A 28 40.65 -38.07 -16.34
N ASP A 29 41.63 -38.71 -15.72
CA ASP A 29 42.48 -38.30 -14.61
C ASP A 29 43.36 -37.11 -15.01
N GLU A 30 43.57 -36.16 -14.08
CA GLU A 30 44.75 -35.27 -13.91
C GLU A 30 44.42 -34.15 -12.89
N SER A 31 44.71 -34.45 -11.62
CA SER A 31 45.44 -33.60 -10.65
C SER A 31 45.34 -32.06 -10.73
N HIS A 32 44.30 -31.47 -10.11
CA HIS A 32 44.40 -30.12 -9.51
C HIS A 32 43.48 -30.02 -8.27
N PRO A 33 43.95 -29.49 -7.12
CA PRO A 33 43.10 -29.32 -5.94
C PRO A 33 42.02 -28.27 -6.21
N PRO A 34 40.74 -28.51 -5.85
CA PRO A 34 39.71 -27.50 -6.00
C PRO A 34 39.99 -26.34 -5.04
N SER A 35 40.20 -25.15 -5.61
CA SER A 35 40.11 -23.89 -4.89
C SER A 35 38.75 -23.83 -4.17
N PRO A 36 38.68 -23.35 -2.92
CA PRO A 36 37.41 -23.21 -2.22
C PRO A 36 36.54 -22.23 -3.00
N ASP A 37 35.43 -22.73 -3.54
CA ASP A 37 34.39 -21.94 -4.16
C ASP A 37 34.02 -20.82 -3.20
N ALA A 38 34.45 -19.61 -3.56
CA ALA A 38 33.94 -18.40 -2.95
C ALA A 38 32.41 -18.49 -3.04
N HIS A 39 31.74 -18.44 -1.89
CA HIS A 39 30.35 -18.06 -1.78
C HIS A 39 30.17 -16.73 -2.50
N ARG A 40 29.96 -16.79 -3.82
CA ARG A 40 29.63 -15.64 -4.63
C ARG A 40 28.20 -15.32 -4.26
N THR A 41 28.06 -14.52 -3.21
CA THR A 41 26.82 -13.82 -2.87
C THR A 41 26.37 -13.21 -4.19
N LYS A 42 25.32 -13.76 -4.81
CA LYS A 42 24.78 -13.23 -6.06
C LYS A 42 24.23 -11.86 -5.68
N SER A 43 25.03 -10.83 -5.89
CA SER A 43 24.65 -9.46 -5.57
C SER A 43 23.35 -9.16 -6.31
N ILE A 44 22.37 -8.62 -5.58
CA ILE A 44 21.10 -8.21 -6.15
C ILE A 44 21.43 -7.25 -7.32
N PRO A 45 20.91 -7.48 -8.53
CA PRO A 45 21.15 -6.59 -9.65
C PRO A 45 20.80 -5.16 -9.25
N ARG A 46 21.68 -4.18 -9.54
CA ARG A 46 21.50 -2.78 -9.13
C ARG A 46 20.11 -2.21 -9.49
N ALA A 47 19.53 -2.67 -10.60
CA ALA A 47 18.17 -2.33 -11.01
C ALA A 47 17.10 -2.77 -10.00
N ARG A 48 17.20 -3.98 -9.44
CA ARG A 48 16.26 -4.52 -8.45
C ARG A 48 16.32 -3.76 -7.12
N LEU A 49 17.53 -3.39 -6.70
CA LEU A 49 17.71 -2.56 -5.50
C LEU A 49 17.14 -1.15 -5.70
N SER A 50 17.32 -0.57 -6.90
CA SER A 50 16.73 0.72 -7.25
C SER A 50 15.21 0.71 -7.13
N ILE A 51 14.54 -0.35 -7.58
CA ILE A 51 13.07 -0.47 -7.51
C ILE A 51 12.60 -0.51 -6.06
N VAL A 52 13.25 -1.33 -5.23
CA VAL A 52 12.91 -1.43 -3.79
C VAL A 52 13.14 -0.09 -3.09
N ALA A 53 14.24 0.60 -3.39
CA ALA A 53 14.52 1.93 -2.86
C ALA A 53 13.44 2.95 -3.28
N THR A 54 12.99 2.92 -4.55
CA THR A 54 11.90 3.79 -5.00
C THR A 54 10.57 3.45 -4.32
N CYS A 55 10.25 2.17 -4.11
CA CYS A 55 9.07 1.76 -3.32
C CYS A 55 9.10 2.31 -1.89
N ILE A 56 10.26 2.22 -1.21
CA ILE A 56 10.44 2.78 0.13
C ILE A 56 10.27 4.31 0.10
N LEU A 57 10.88 4.99 -0.87
CA LEU A 57 10.75 6.43 -1.05
C LEU A 57 9.28 6.86 -1.26
N LEU A 58 8.54 6.13 -2.09
CA LEU A 58 7.12 6.41 -2.33
C LEU A 58 6.28 6.26 -1.07
N ILE A 59 6.50 5.20 -0.28
CA ILE A 59 5.84 5.04 1.03
C ILE A 59 6.13 6.24 1.92
N ILE A 60 7.41 6.62 2.07
CA ILE A 60 7.79 7.75 2.93
C ILE A 60 7.15 9.05 2.45
N LEU A 61 7.17 9.34 1.15
CA LEU A 61 6.58 10.56 0.58
C LEU A 61 5.07 10.64 0.84
N ILE A 62 4.35 9.53 0.71
CA ILE A 62 2.91 9.48 0.90
C ILE A 62 2.53 9.58 2.37
N GLU A 63 3.19 8.82 3.24
CA GLU A 63 2.95 8.90 4.68
C GLU A 63 3.26 10.31 5.19
N LEU A 64 4.43 10.85 4.82
CA LEU A 64 4.82 12.21 5.17
C LEU A 64 3.79 13.24 4.66
N GLY A 65 3.39 13.13 3.39
CA GLY A 65 2.40 14.02 2.78
C GLY A 65 1.02 13.94 3.43
N ALA A 66 0.55 12.73 3.71
CA ALA A 66 -0.75 12.49 4.34
C ALA A 66 -0.78 13.05 5.77
N TYR A 67 0.24 12.80 6.60
CA TYR A 67 0.28 13.34 7.95
C TYR A 67 0.47 14.86 7.97
N LEU A 68 1.35 15.40 7.10
CA LEU A 68 1.56 16.84 6.97
C LEU A 68 0.30 17.61 6.57
N ALA A 69 -0.56 17.01 5.74
CA ALA A 69 -1.83 17.63 5.36
C ALA A 69 -2.93 17.40 6.40
N THR A 70 -3.17 16.15 6.81
CA THR A 70 -4.36 15.79 7.61
C THR A 70 -4.37 16.43 8.99
N ILE A 71 -3.21 16.56 9.64
CA ILE A 71 -3.10 17.11 11.00
C ILE A 71 -3.49 18.59 11.05
N PRO A 72 -2.84 19.51 10.34
CA PRO A 72 -3.25 20.91 10.31
C PRO A 72 -4.65 21.10 9.72
N LEU A 73 -5.08 20.27 8.75
CA LEU A 73 -6.47 20.30 8.26
C LEU A 73 -7.49 19.98 9.36
N ASN A 74 -7.16 19.16 10.37
CA ASN A 74 -8.04 18.98 11.54
C ASN A 74 -8.21 20.27 12.33
N GLN A 75 -7.13 21.02 12.53
CA GLN A 75 -7.18 22.30 13.22
C GLN A 75 -7.98 23.34 12.41
N VAL A 76 -7.74 23.43 11.09
CA VAL A 76 -8.52 24.32 10.21
C VAL A 76 -10.01 23.98 10.24
N LEU A 77 -10.37 22.70 10.22
CA LEU A 77 -11.77 22.28 10.35
C LEU A 77 -12.36 22.63 11.72
N GLU A 78 -11.59 22.44 12.80
CA GLU A 78 -12.00 22.85 14.15
C GLU A 78 -12.34 24.34 14.19
N ASP A 79 -11.48 25.18 13.59
CA ASP A 79 -11.68 26.63 13.54
C ASP A 79 -12.92 27.01 12.71
N ILE A 80 -13.12 26.38 11.55
CA ILE A 80 -14.31 26.59 10.70
C ILE A 80 -15.60 26.20 11.44
N ILE A 81 -15.60 25.04 12.11
CA ILE A 81 -16.76 24.57 12.88
C ILE A 81 -17.04 25.50 14.07
N CYS A 82 -15.98 25.93 14.76
CA CYS A 82 -16.07 26.87 15.87
C CYS A 82 -16.70 28.20 15.43
N HIS A 83 -16.32 28.73 14.26
CA HIS A 83 -16.90 29.94 13.70
C HIS A 83 -18.39 29.78 13.37
N ASN A 84 -18.78 28.64 12.79
CA ASN A 84 -20.17 28.35 12.43
C ASN A 84 -21.10 28.18 13.65
N LEU A 85 -20.59 27.68 14.78
CA LEU A 85 -21.38 27.43 16.00
C LEU A 85 -21.53 28.68 16.90
N ASN A 86 -20.62 29.66 16.81
CA ASN A 86 -20.53 30.79 17.74
C ASN A 86 -21.04 32.12 17.15
N TRP A 87 -22.06 32.09 16.29
CA TRP A 87 -22.65 33.29 15.66
C TRP A 87 -23.13 34.37 16.67
N ASP A 88 -23.39 34.06 17.94
CA ASP A 88 -24.09 34.95 18.89
C ASP A 88 -23.27 35.53 20.08
N LEU A 89 -21.94 35.43 20.18
CA LEU A 89 -21.21 35.95 21.36
C LEU A 89 -19.87 36.69 21.09
N PRO A 90 -19.51 37.67 21.93
CA PRO A 90 -18.43 38.63 21.67
C PRO A 90 -17.02 38.01 21.54
N PRO A 91 -16.12 38.71 20.80
CA PRO A 91 -14.84 38.18 20.28
C PRO A 91 -13.73 37.94 21.32
N ASN A 92 -13.97 38.16 22.62
CA ASN A 92 -12.91 38.26 23.64
C ASN A 92 -12.69 37.00 24.51
N ALA A 93 -12.99 35.81 24.01
CA ALA A 93 -12.71 34.57 24.73
C ALA A 93 -11.76 33.71 23.90
N GLY A 94 -10.51 33.61 24.36
CA GLY A 94 -9.36 33.10 23.62
C GLY A 94 -9.42 31.63 23.18
N GLU A 95 -8.25 31.13 22.73
CA GLU A 95 -8.01 29.82 22.09
C GLU A 95 -8.67 28.59 22.76
N SER A 96 -9.05 28.67 24.04
CA SER A 96 -9.73 27.59 24.75
C SER A 96 -11.21 27.41 24.38
N ARG A 97 -11.86 28.36 23.69
CA ARG A 97 -13.28 28.27 23.31
C ARG A 97 -13.56 27.24 22.20
N CYS A 98 -12.67 27.09 21.22
CA CYS A 98 -12.90 26.17 20.09
C CYS A 98 -12.75 24.69 20.49
N LYS A 99 -12.25 24.40 21.69
CA LYS A 99 -12.16 23.04 22.25
C LYS A 99 -13.43 22.57 22.97
N THR A 100 -14.55 23.27 22.79
CA THR A 100 -15.82 22.91 23.44
C THR A 100 -16.33 21.54 22.95
N LYS A 101 -17.07 20.82 23.81
CA LYS A 101 -17.62 19.48 23.50
C LYS A 101 -18.43 19.46 22.19
N ALA A 102 -19.14 20.53 21.85
CA ALA A 102 -19.94 20.64 20.64
C ALA A 102 -19.06 20.65 19.36
N VAL A 103 -17.99 21.46 19.34
CA VAL A 103 -17.06 21.56 18.20
C VAL A 103 -16.35 20.23 17.97
N GLN A 104 -15.82 19.62 19.02
CA GLN A 104 -15.12 18.34 18.94
C GLN A 104 -16.04 17.18 18.51
N ASN A 105 -17.34 17.24 18.86
CA ASN A 105 -18.32 16.27 18.41
C ASN A 105 -18.63 16.40 16.91
N GLU A 106 -18.81 17.62 16.41
CA GLU A 106 -19.02 17.83 14.97
C GLU A 106 -17.78 17.45 14.17
N LEU A 107 -16.57 17.78 14.66
CA LEU A 107 -15.31 17.39 14.02
C LEU A 107 -15.18 15.86 13.95
N SER A 108 -15.49 15.14 15.03
CA SER A 108 -15.41 13.68 15.05
C SER A 108 -16.45 13.03 14.14
N ILE A 109 -17.65 13.60 13.99
CA ILE A 109 -18.66 13.14 13.02
C ILE A 109 -18.16 13.32 11.59
N ILE A 110 -17.65 14.51 11.25
CA ILE A 110 -17.15 14.81 9.89
C ILE A 110 -15.99 13.88 9.54
N ARG A 111 -15.03 13.71 10.46
CA ARG A 111 -13.88 12.81 10.26
C ARG A 111 -14.26 11.34 10.24
N GLY A 112 -15.20 10.92 11.09
CA GLY A 112 -15.71 9.56 11.11
C GLY A 112 -16.29 9.15 9.76
N TRP A 113 -17.20 9.97 9.22
CA TRP A 113 -17.77 9.73 7.90
C TRP A 113 -16.74 9.84 6.77
N GLN A 114 -15.83 10.81 6.84
CA GLN A 114 -14.75 10.93 5.88
C GLN A 114 -13.93 9.64 5.79
N SER A 115 -13.48 9.10 6.92
CA SER A 115 -12.73 7.84 6.96
C SER A 115 -13.53 6.70 6.36
N THR A 116 -14.82 6.56 6.69
CA THR A 116 -15.68 5.52 6.09
C THR A 116 -15.77 5.66 4.58
N LEU A 117 -15.98 6.87 4.07
CA LEU A 117 -16.09 7.15 2.65
C LEU A 117 -14.77 6.92 1.90
N ASP A 118 -13.63 7.19 2.53
CA ASP A 118 -12.31 6.95 1.93
C ASP A 118 -11.95 5.45 1.82
N PHE A 119 -12.54 4.59 2.66
CA PHE A 119 -12.34 3.13 2.60
C PHE A 119 -13.19 2.43 1.53
N ILE A 120 -14.40 2.94 1.25
CA ILE A 120 -15.34 2.33 0.30
C ILE A 120 -14.71 2.13 -1.10
N PRO A 121 -14.07 3.14 -1.71
CA PRO A 121 -13.38 3.00 -2.99
C PRO A 121 -12.41 1.84 -2.94
N GLY A 122 -11.47 1.84 -1.99
CA GLY A 122 -10.46 0.79 -1.86
C GLY A 122 -11.05 -0.62 -1.78
N LEU A 123 -12.15 -0.81 -1.04
CA LEU A 123 -12.82 -2.11 -0.94
C LEU A 123 -13.49 -2.53 -2.25
N MET A 124 -14.21 -1.60 -2.91
CA MET A 124 -14.88 -1.88 -4.17
C MET A 124 -13.89 -2.10 -5.32
N THR A 125 -12.76 -1.39 -5.28
CA THR A 125 -11.79 -1.35 -6.38
C THR A 125 -10.65 -2.35 -6.22
N ALA A 126 -10.45 -2.97 -5.06
CA ALA A 126 -9.33 -3.89 -4.81
C ALA A 126 -9.21 -5.00 -5.86
N VAL A 127 -10.33 -5.69 -6.17
CA VAL A 127 -10.37 -6.77 -7.16
C VAL A 127 -10.19 -6.25 -8.60
N PRO A 128 -10.97 -5.28 -9.11
CA PRO A 128 -10.82 -4.83 -10.49
C PRO A 128 -9.46 -4.20 -10.76
N TYR A 129 -8.87 -3.47 -9.81
CA TYR A 129 -7.52 -2.92 -9.99
C TYR A 129 -6.43 -3.98 -9.87
N GLY A 130 -6.66 -5.06 -9.11
CA GLY A 130 -5.80 -6.24 -9.13
C GLY A 130 -5.73 -6.89 -10.52
N PHE A 131 -6.88 -7.11 -11.16
CA PHE A 131 -6.93 -7.61 -12.55
C PHE A 131 -6.32 -6.63 -13.56
N LEU A 132 -6.55 -5.33 -13.37
CA LEU A 132 -5.94 -4.29 -14.19
C LEU A 132 -4.42 -4.30 -14.08
N ALA A 133 -3.88 -4.50 -12.87
CA ALA A 133 -2.44 -4.56 -12.61
C ALA A 133 -1.78 -5.77 -13.28
N ASP A 134 -2.47 -6.91 -13.35
CA ASP A 134 -1.98 -8.10 -14.05
C ASP A 134 -1.95 -7.93 -15.58
N ARG A 135 -2.78 -7.05 -16.15
CA ARG A 135 -2.88 -6.84 -17.61
C ARG A 135 -2.08 -5.66 -18.13
N ARG A 136 -2.20 -4.48 -17.50
CA ARG A 136 -1.58 -3.22 -17.93
C ARG A 136 -0.29 -2.89 -17.17
N GLY A 137 0.15 -3.79 -16.29
CA GLY A 137 1.32 -3.58 -15.44
C GLY A 137 0.95 -2.96 -14.09
N ARG A 138 1.73 -3.35 -13.08
CA ARG A 138 1.50 -2.95 -11.68
C ARG A 138 1.84 -1.49 -11.42
N GLU A 139 2.77 -0.93 -12.19
CA GLU A 139 3.21 0.47 -12.07
C GLU A 139 2.17 1.46 -12.55
N TRP A 140 1.48 1.16 -13.64
CA TRP A 140 0.37 1.99 -14.11
C TRP A 140 -0.73 2.11 -13.06
N VAL A 141 -1.07 0.99 -12.41
CA VAL A 141 -2.04 0.97 -11.31
C VAL A 141 -1.52 1.74 -10.09
N LEU A 142 -0.22 1.62 -9.78
CA LEU A 142 0.44 2.38 -8.72
C LEU A 142 0.34 3.90 -8.98
N SER A 143 0.72 4.38 -10.16
CA SER A 143 0.66 5.81 -10.51
C SER A 143 -0.77 6.34 -10.50
N LEU A 144 -1.72 5.55 -10.97
CA LEU A 144 -3.13 5.92 -10.97
C LEU A 144 -3.71 6.03 -9.55
N SER A 145 -3.30 5.13 -8.64
CA SER A 145 -3.63 5.21 -7.21
C SER A 145 -3.08 6.48 -6.56
N LEU A 146 -1.83 6.83 -6.86
CA LEU A 146 -1.17 8.04 -6.38
C LEU A 146 -1.82 9.33 -6.90
N LEU A 147 -2.20 9.35 -8.17
CA LEU A 147 -2.93 10.45 -8.78
C LEU A 147 -4.27 10.67 -8.08
N GLY A 148 -5.04 9.59 -7.85
CA GLY A 148 -6.31 9.65 -7.14
C GLY A 148 -6.18 10.18 -5.71
N ILE A 149 -5.14 9.75 -4.97
CA ILE A 149 -4.84 10.24 -3.61
C ILE A 149 -4.50 11.74 -3.64
N THR A 150 -3.66 12.16 -4.60
CA THR A 150 -3.23 13.56 -4.73
C THR A 150 -4.41 14.47 -5.10
N LEU A 151 -5.28 14.05 -6.04
CA LEU A 151 -6.48 14.79 -6.39
C LEU A 151 -7.46 14.88 -5.22
N ALA A 152 -7.67 13.79 -4.49
CA ALA A 152 -8.53 13.78 -3.31
C ALA A 152 -8.00 14.75 -2.24
N SER A 153 -6.69 14.74 -1.98
CA SER A 153 -6.05 15.65 -1.05
C SER A 153 -6.17 17.12 -1.50
N ALA A 154 -5.90 17.41 -2.77
CA ALA A 154 -6.04 18.76 -3.33
C ALA A 154 -7.47 19.29 -3.24
N PHE A 155 -8.47 18.45 -3.54
CA PHE A 155 -9.88 18.82 -3.41
C PHE A 155 -10.26 19.08 -1.95
N TYR A 156 -9.79 18.25 -1.01
CA TYR A 156 -10.00 18.45 0.41
C TYR A 156 -9.45 19.81 0.87
N ILE A 157 -8.21 20.14 0.47
CA ILE A 157 -7.55 21.41 0.78
C ILE A 157 -8.33 22.59 0.20
N LEU A 158 -8.82 22.47 -1.04
CA LEU A 158 -9.63 23.50 -1.70
C LEU A 158 -10.95 23.77 -0.96
N VAL A 159 -11.63 22.73 -0.47
CA VAL A 159 -12.86 22.90 0.32
C VAL A 159 -12.56 23.64 1.62
N CYS A 160 -11.46 23.28 2.30
CA CYS A 160 -11.06 23.94 3.54
C CYS A 160 -10.57 25.38 3.35
N SER A 161 -10.04 25.75 2.17
CA SER A 161 -9.55 27.11 1.91
C SER A 161 -10.67 28.10 1.58
N LEU A 162 -11.86 27.61 1.24
CA LEU A 162 -13.04 28.41 0.89
C LEU A 162 -14.23 28.15 1.84
N PRO A 163 -14.09 28.44 3.15
CA PRO A 163 -15.11 28.13 4.14
C PRO A 163 -16.42 28.91 3.97
N ASN A 164 -16.37 30.06 3.28
CA ASN A 164 -17.55 30.89 3.01
C ASN A 164 -18.40 30.36 1.85
N VAL A 165 -17.84 29.49 0.99
CA VAL A 165 -18.52 28.97 -0.20
C VAL A 165 -18.98 27.53 0.02
N PHE A 166 -18.13 26.71 0.65
CA PHE A 166 -18.41 25.29 0.85
C PHE A 166 -18.65 24.96 2.31
N PRO A 167 -19.71 24.19 2.65
CA PRO A 167 -19.87 23.66 3.99
C PRO A 167 -18.76 22.64 4.28
N PRO A 168 -18.32 22.48 5.54
CA PRO A 168 -17.22 21.57 5.89
C PRO A 168 -17.51 20.10 5.54
N ARG A 169 -18.79 19.73 5.41
CA ARG A 169 -19.23 18.39 4.96
C ARG A 169 -18.98 18.11 3.48
N ALA A 170 -18.73 19.14 2.65
CA ALA A 170 -18.40 18.96 1.23
C ALA A 170 -17.06 18.22 1.03
N THR A 171 -16.22 18.17 2.07
CA THR A 171 -14.97 17.37 2.08
C THR A 171 -15.20 15.91 1.74
N TRP A 172 -16.37 15.34 2.09
CA TRP A 172 -16.75 13.96 1.79
C TRP A 172 -16.72 13.62 0.30
N LEU A 173 -16.89 14.61 -0.59
CA LEU A 173 -16.83 14.40 -2.03
C LEU A 173 -15.40 14.08 -2.50
N SER A 174 -14.37 14.35 -1.69
CA SER A 174 -12.98 13.99 -2.03
C SER A 174 -12.80 12.50 -2.29
N ALA A 175 -13.60 11.64 -1.63
CA ALA A 175 -13.58 10.20 -1.80
C ALA A 175 -13.94 9.76 -3.23
N VAL A 176 -14.63 10.59 -4.02
CA VAL A 176 -14.91 10.28 -5.43
C VAL A 176 -13.61 10.20 -6.24
N PHE A 177 -12.63 11.05 -5.94
CA PHE A 177 -11.35 11.05 -6.66
C PHE A 177 -10.51 9.81 -6.36
N THR A 178 -10.68 9.17 -5.20
CA THR A 178 -9.95 7.94 -4.89
C THR A 178 -10.49 6.73 -5.65
N PHE A 179 -11.70 6.77 -6.23
CA PHE A 179 -12.17 5.72 -7.17
C PHE A 179 -11.33 5.65 -8.45
N ILE A 180 -10.66 6.74 -8.84
CA ILE A 180 -9.81 6.80 -10.03
C ILE A 180 -8.63 5.82 -9.93
N GLY A 181 -8.18 5.49 -8.72
CA GLY A 181 -7.02 4.60 -8.53
C GLY A 181 -7.11 3.66 -7.32
N GLY A 182 -8.28 3.57 -6.69
CA GLY A 182 -8.56 2.73 -5.52
C GLY A 182 -7.94 3.17 -4.20
N GLY A 183 -7.39 4.39 -4.17
CA GLY A 183 -6.91 5.04 -2.95
C GLY A 183 -5.72 4.36 -2.25
N PRO A 184 -5.50 4.67 -0.96
CA PRO A 184 -4.35 4.19 -0.20
C PRO A 184 -4.26 2.66 -0.06
N ALA A 185 -5.40 1.97 -0.12
CA ALA A 185 -5.45 0.51 -0.03
C ALA A 185 -4.81 -0.15 -1.26
N VAL A 186 -5.20 0.28 -2.46
CA VAL A 186 -4.62 -0.23 -3.73
C VAL A 186 -3.17 0.18 -3.85
N PHE A 187 -2.82 1.42 -3.46
CA PHE A 187 -1.42 1.88 -3.42
C PHE A 187 -0.54 0.92 -2.60
N ASN A 188 -0.89 0.69 -1.33
CA ASN A 188 -0.12 -0.17 -0.44
C ASN A 188 -0.02 -1.58 -1.01
N ALA A 189 -1.14 -2.16 -1.47
CA ALA A 189 -1.15 -3.48 -2.09
C ALA A 189 -0.16 -3.54 -3.26
N MET A 190 -0.20 -2.57 -4.19
CA MET A 190 0.70 -2.55 -5.33
C MET A 190 2.18 -2.43 -4.93
N VAL A 191 2.53 -1.58 -3.95
CA VAL A 191 3.93 -1.45 -3.51
C VAL A 191 4.46 -2.76 -2.93
N PHE A 192 3.72 -3.40 -2.02
CA PHE A 192 4.11 -4.68 -1.44
C PHE A 192 4.18 -5.79 -2.50
N THR A 193 3.27 -5.75 -3.47
CA THR A 193 3.20 -6.71 -4.58
C THR A 193 4.35 -6.51 -5.58
N ILE A 194 4.73 -5.28 -5.93
CA ILE A 194 5.89 -4.97 -6.79
C ILE A 194 7.19 -5.39 -6.09
N ALA A 195 7.37 -5.00 -4.83
CA ALA A 195 8.56 -5.39 -4.07
C ALA A 195 8.66 -6.91 -3.90
N GLY A 196 7.54 -7.59 -3.70
CA GLY A 196 7.49 -9.05 -3.60
C GLY A 196 7.91 -9.76 -4.90
N ASP A 197 7.66 -9.16 -6.07
CA ASP A 197 8.01 -9.77 -7.36
C ASP A 197 9.49 -9.58 -7.73
N VAL A 198 10.10 -8.50 -7.26
CA VAL A 198 11.50 -8.16 -7.55
C VAL A 198 12.48 -8.96 -6.66
N VAL A 199 12.03 -9.40 -5.49
CA VAL A 199 12.90 -9.96 -4.45
C VAL A 199 12.93 -11.50 -4.51
N SER A 200 14.13 -12.08 -4.32
CA SER A 200 14.30 -13.53 -4.19
C SER A 200 13.65 -14.07 -2.91
N ALA A 201 13.26 -15.35 -2.90
CA ALA A 201 12.60 -15.96 -1.75
C ALA A 201 13.37 -15.82 -0.42
N GLU A 202 14.70 -15.80 -0.49
CA GLU A 202 15.61 -15.68 0.66
C GLU A 202 15.54 -14.32 1.37
N HIS A 203 15.35 -13.22 0.64
CA HIS A 203 15.35 -11.86 1.22
C HIS A 203 13.96 -11.23 1.30
N ARG A 204 12.91 -11.98 0.91
CA ARG A 204 11.55 -11.46 0.79
C ARG A 204 10.99 -10.96 2.12
N SER A 205 11.16 -11.73 3.20
CA SER A 205 10.71 -11.32 4.53
C SER A 205 11.39 -10.03 4.99
N THR A 206 12.71 -9.93 4.82
CA THR A 206 13.48 -8.75 5.23
C THR A 206 13.05 -7.49 4.50
N ILE A 207 12.86 -7.56 3.17
CA ILE A 207 12.45 -6.39 2.39
C ILE A 207 11.01 -5.98 2.70
N LEU A 208 10.11 -6.95 2.87
CA LEU A 208 8.73 -6.65 3.32
C LEU A 208 8.72 -6.00 4.71
N SER A 209 9.58 -6.44 5.62
CA SER A 209 9.78 -5.81 6.92
C SER A 209 10.31 -4.38 6.79
N TYR A 210 11.25 -4.10 5.87
CA TYR A 210 11.72 -2.74 5.63
C TYR A 210 10.64 -1.83 5.06
N LEU A 211 9.77 -2.32 4.18
CA LEU A 211 8.62 -1.55 3.68
C LEU A 211 7.63 -1.25 4.80
N ALA A 212 7.34 -2.22 5.67
CA ALA A 212 6.51 -2.00 6.85
C ALA A 212 7.15 -1.00 7.82
N ALA A 213 8.47 -1.08 8.01
CA ALA A 213 9.22 -0.11 8.82
C ALA A 213 9.21 1.30 8.20
N ALA A 214 9.22 1.41 6.86
CA ALA A 214 9.14 2.70 6.17
C ALA A 214 7.80 3.42 6.43
N VAL A 215 6.70 2.68 6.56
CA VAL A 215 5.39 3.25 6.94
C VAL A 215 5.47 3.92 8.31
N VAL A 216 5.99 3.20 9.31
CA VAL A 216 6.13 3.71 10.68
C VAL A 216 7.20 4.82 10.75
N GLY A 217 8.27 4.70 9.98
CA GLY A 217 9.33 5.70 9.89
C GLY A 217 8.82 7.01 9.30
N GLY A 218 7.97 6.95 8.27
CA GLY A 218 7.31 8.14 7.71
C GLY A 218 6.47 8.88 8.74
N GLU A 219 5.67 8.14 9.53
CA GLU A 219 4.88 8.70 10.64
C GLU A 219 5.77 9.35 11.73
N LEU A 220 6.89 8.70 12.07
CA LEU A 220 7.83 9.18 13.06
C LEU A 220 8.49 10.50 12.64
N ILE A 221 8.81 10.65 11.35
CA ILE A 221 9.40 11.87 10.78
C ILE A 221 8.34 12.97 10.63
N ALA A 222 7.12 12.62 10.25
CA ALA A 222 6.04 13.57 10.03
C ALA A 222 5.63 14.30 11.32
N SER A 223 5.61 13.60 12.46
CA SER A 223 5.15 14.15 13.74
C SER A 223 5.94 15.38 14.23
N PRO A 224 7.28 15.36 14.34
CA PRO A 224 8.06 16.55 14.70
C PRO A 224 8.00 17.61 13.60
N LEU A 225 8.00 17.21 12.32
CA LEU A 225 7.94 18.16 11.21
C LEU A 225 6.66 18.99 11.26
N VAL A 226 5.50 18.35 11.48
CA VAL A 226 4.22 19.03 11.68
C VAL A 226 4.27 19.97 12.87
N TYR A 227 4.83 19.54 14.02
CA TYR A 227 4.95 20.39 15.20
C TYR A 227 5.75 21.67 14.92
N PHE A 228 6.89 21.58 14.22
CA PHE A 228 7.70 22.74 13.88
C PHE A 228 7.04 23.64 12.84
N LEU A 229 6.46 23.08 11.78
CA LEU A 229 5.83 23.85 10.72
C LEU A 229 4.59 24.59 11.21
N MET A 230 3.77 23.95 12.07
CA MET A 230 2.58 24.57 12.66
C MET A 230 2.89 25.73 13.63
N LYS A 231 4.14 25.88 14.11
CA LYS A 231 4.53 27.07 14.90
C LYS A 231 4.64 28.32 14.05
N ILE A 232 4.93 28.16 12.77
CA ILE A 232 5.08 29.29 11.84
C ILE A 232 3.70 29.64 11.29
N ASP A 233 3.05 28.66 10.65
CA ASP A 233 1.73 28.83 10.04
C ASP A 233 1.06 27.46 9.84
N ALA A 234 -0.27 27.40 9.93
CA ALA A 234 -1.02 26.15 9.80
C ALA A 234 -1.15 25.67 8.35
N TRP A 235 -1.06 26.56 7.36
CA TRP A 235 -1.15 26.22 5.93
C TRP A 235 0.18 25.77 5.33
N LEU A 236 1.31 26.23 5.88
CA LEU A 236 2.65 25.79 5.47
C LEU A 236 2.80 24.25 5.45
N PRO A 237 2.47 23.49 6.51
CA PRO A 237 2.52 22.02 6.48
C PRO A 237 1.52 21.41 5.49
N ILE A 238 0.35 22.03 5.28
CA ILE A 238 -0.65 21.55 4.30
C ILE A 238 -0.08 21.57 2.89
N TYR A 239 0.46 22.70 2.45
CA TYR A 239 1.05 22.84 1.12
C TYR A 239 2.32 22.00 0.96
N THR A 240 3.14 21.88 2.02
CA THR A 240 4.30 20.98 2.03
C THR A 240 3.87 19.53 1.83
N GLY A 241 2.82 19.09 2.53
CA GLY A 241 2.27 17.74 2.40
C GLY A 241 1.71 17.46 1.00
N LEU A 242 0.98 18.42 0.43
CA LEU A 242 0.53 18.33 -0.96
C LEU A 242 1.71 18.24 -1.95
N GLY A 243 2.76 19.02 -1.72
CA GLY A 243 4.01 18.94 -2.49
C GLY A 243 4.66 17.54 -2.44
N CYS A 244 4.68 16.90 -1.27
CA CYS A 244 5.16 15.51 -1.13
C CYS A 244 4.31 14.52 -1.93
N LEU A 245 2.99 14.67 -1.95
CA LEU A 245 2.08 13.81 -2.73
C LEU A 245 2.25 14.00 -4.24
N VAL A 246 2.39 15.25 -4.69
CA VAL A 246 2.69 15.57 -6.10
C VAL A 246 4.04 15.00 -6.49
N LEU A 247 5.07 15.16 -5.66
CA LEU A 247 6.39 14.58 -5.89
C LEU A 247 6.32 13.05 -5.96
N GLY A 248 5.60 12.40 -5.05
CA GLY A 248 5.38 10.95 -5.08
C GLY A 248 4.69 10.49 -6.37
N THR A 249 3.71 11.26 -6.85
CA THR A 249 3.03 10.98 -8.12
C THR A 249 4.01 11.08 -9.30
N VAL A 250 4.84 12.14 -9.35
CA VAL A 250 5.86 12.31 -10.38
C VAL A 250 6.91 11.20 -10.34
N VAL A 251 7.41 10.84 -9.16
CA VAL A 251 8.36 9.73 -8.97
C VAL A 251 7.76 8.41 -9.42
N SER A 252 6.47 8.16 -9.15
CA SER A 252 5.79 6.95 -9.61
C SER A 252 5.63 6.89 -11.12
N LEU A 253 5.44 8.02 -11.81
CA LEU A 253 5.39 8.05 -13.28
C LEU A 253 6.76 7.80 -13.91
N MET A 254 7.84 8.07 -13.18
CA MET A 254 9.22 7.81 -13.59
C MET A 254 9.66 6.36 -13.29
N LEU A 255 8.82 5.53 -12.67
CA LEU A 255 9.15 4.11 -12.50
C LEU A 255 9.23 3.48 -13.90
N PRO A 256 10.39 2.93 -14.29
CA PRO A 256 10.52 2.23 -15.56
C PRO A 256 9.83 0.89 -15.45
N GLU A 257 9.01 0.52 -16.44
CA GLU A 257 8.20 -0.72 -16.46
C GLU A 257 9.03 -1.94 -16.01
N THR A 258 8.95 -2.32 -14.73
CA THR A 258 9.89 -3.25 -14.08
C THR A 258 9.67 -4.71 -14.43
N LEU A 259 8.83 -4.99 -15.40
CA LEU A 259 8.65 -6.31 -15.96
C LEU A 259 8.86 -6.26 -17.47
N SER A 260 10.13 -6.37 -17.87
CA SER A 260 10.41 -7.28 -18.99
C SER A 260 9.75 -8.60 -18.63
N ARG A 261 8.66 -8.89 -19.32
CA ARG A 261 7.79 -10.05 -19.17
C ARG A 261 8.61 -11.31 -19.34
N GLU A 262 9.34 -11.75 -18.30
CA GLU A 262 9.81 -13.13 -18.29
C GLU A 262 8.53 -13.98 -18.31
N PRO A 263 8.39 -14.87 -19.30
CA PRO A 263 7.23 -15.73 -19.39
C PRO A 263 7.30 -16.68 -18.19
N ARG A 264 6.69 -16.27 -17.08
CA ARG A 264 6.33 -17.19 -16.02
C ARG A 264 5.47 -18.24 -16.70
N TYR A 265 6.02 -19.43 -16.91
CA TYR A 265 5.33 -20.59 -17.46
C TYR A 265 4.12 -20.85 -16.55
N ARG A 266 2.99 -20.23 -16.88
CA ARG A 266 1.68 -20.67 -16.43
C ARG A 266 1.44 -21.94 -17.24
N PRO A 267 1.18 -23.10 -16.60
CA PRO A 267 0.72 -24.26 -17.32
C PRO A 267 -0.42 -23.82 -18.22
N THR A 268 -0.38 -24.28 -19.47
CA THR A 268 -1.30 -23.93 -20.54
C THR A 268 -2.73 -24.38 -20.21
N GLU A 269 -3.38 -23.71 -19.28
CA GLU A 269 -4.82 -23.55 -19.35
C GLU A 269 -5.07 -22.41 -20.32
N THR A 270 -5.67 -22.78 -21.44
CA THR A 270 -6.08 -21.97 -22.59
C THR A 270 -6.85 -20.72 -22.13
N THR A 271 -6.14 -19.72 -21.63
CA THR A 271 -6.72 -18.44 -21.25
C THR A 271 -6.83 -17.63 -22.53
N GLN A 272 -7.86 -17.94 -23.31
CA GLN A 272 -8.34 -17.07 -24.36
C GLN A 272 -8.45 -15.66 -23.77
N SER A 273 -7.83 -14.69 -24.42
CA SER A 273 -7.90 -13.28 -24.08
C SER A 273 -9.34 -12.79 -24.19
N LEU A 274 -10.12 -12.94 -23.12
CA LEU A 274 -11.51 -12.51 -23.11
C LEU A 274 -11.61 -10.98 -22.93
N PRO A 275 -12.47 -10.32 -23.74
CA PRO A 275 -12.68 -8.88 -23.70
C PRO A 275 -13.28 -8.43 -22.36
N TRP A 276 -13.04 -7.17 -21.99
CA TRP A 276 -13.41 -6.51 -20.73
C TRP A 276 -14.91 -6.55 -20.37
N HIS A 277 -15.75 -7.06 -21.28
CA HIS A 277 -17.19 -7.17 -21.14
C HIS A 277 -17.67 -8.52 -20.57
N HIS A 278 -16.78 -9.49 -20.31
CA HIS A 278 -17.18 -10.67 -19.54
C HIS A 278 -17.59 -10.25 -18.12
N PRO A 279 -18.68 -10.80 -17.55
CA PRO A 279 -19.25 -10.25 -16.33
C PRO A 279 -18.25 -10.38 -15.19
N ILE A 280 -17.74 -9.25 -14.70
CA ILE A 280 -16.93 -9.13 -13.48
C ILE A 280 -17.56 -9.91 -12.31
N ARG A 281 -18.89 -10.08 -12.31
CA ARG A 281 -19.64 -10.96 -11.42
C ARG A 281 -19.18 -12.43 -11.44
N SER A 282 -18.97 -13.05 -12.61
CA SER A 282 -18.57 -14.46 -12.67
C SER A 282 -17.17 -14.69 -12.13
N GLU A 283 -16.26 -13.74 -12.33
CA GLU A 283 -14.92 -13.79 -11.77
C GLU A 283 -14.92 -13.48 -10.27
N LEU A 284 -15.72 -12.51 -9.81
CA LEU A 284 -15.94 -12.24 -8.38
C LEU A 284 -16.54 -13.46 -7.65
N GLU A 285 -17.47 -14.17 -8.27
CA GLU A 285 -18.04 -15.39 -7.70
C GLU A 285 -17.00 -16.51 -7.60
N LYS A 286 -16.15 -16.68 -8.63
CA LYS A 286 -15.04 -17.64 -8.58
C LYS A 286 -14.01 -17.27 -7.52
N LEU A 287 -13.64 -15.98 -7.42
CA LEU A 287 -12.69 -15.47 -6.43
C LEU A 287 -13.25 -15.59 -5.01
N GLY A 288 -14.54 -15.28 -4.83
CA GLY A 288 -15.25 -15.41 -3.57
C GLY A 288 -15.34 -16.88 -3.12
N LYS A 289 -15.66 -17.80 -4.03
CA LYS A 289 -15.64 -19.25 -3.76
C LYS A 289 -14.24 -19.74 -3.43
N ALA A 290 -13.21 -19.29 -4.14
CA ALA A 290 -11.81 -19.64 -3.86
C ALA A 290 -11.35 -19.10 -2.50
N LEU A 291 -11.72 -17.86 -2.15
CA LEU A 291 -11.43 -17.27 -0.85
C LEU A 291 -12.17 -18.00 0.27
N LEU A 292 -13.47 -18.26 0.14
CA LEU A 292 -14.22 -19.05 1.12
C LEU A 292 -13.63 -20.44 1.28
N TRP A 293 -13.26 -21.09 0.18
CA TRP A 293 -12.62 -22.39 0.21
C TRP A 293 -11.26 -22.34 0.92
N MET A 294 -10.44 -21.32 0.65
CA MET A 294 -9.13 -21.15 1.27
C MET A 294 -9.24 -20.79 2.76
N LEU A 295 -10.20 -19.95 3.13
CA LEU A 295 -10.60 -19.62 4.50
C LEU A 295 -11.02 -20.89 5.26
N TRP A 296 -11.85 -21.73 4.64
CA TRP A 296 -12.35 -22.96 5.26
C TRP A 296 -11.26 -24.03 5.37
N ARG A 297 -10.33 -24.07 4.41
CA ARG A 297 -9.28 -25.09 4.33
C ARG A 297 -8.11 -24.81 5.27
N SER A 298 -7.85 -23.55 5.64
CA SER A 298 -6.62 -23.18 6.34
C SER A 298 -6.84 -22.25 7.55
N SER A 299 -6.80 -22.84 8.76
CA SER A 299 -6.89 -22.09 10.02
C SER A 299 -5.82 -21.01 10.16
N ARG A 300 -4.68 -21.15 9.48
CA ARG A 300 -3.60 -20.16 9.45
C ARG A 300 -4.01 -18.87 8.75
N VAL A 301 -4.75 -18.95 7.64
CA VAL A 301 -5.25 -17.77 6.92
C VAL A 301 -6.34 -17.08 7.74
N LEU A 302 -7.21 -17.84 8.40
CA LEU A 302 -8.21 -17.30 9.31
C LEU A 302 -7.54 -16.53 10.48
N LEU A 303 -6.48 -17.10 11.07
CA LEU A 303 -5.75 -16.47 12.15
C LEU A 303 -5.06 -15.18 11.68
N LEU A 304 -4.47 -15.16 10.48
CA LEU A 304 -3.90 -13.95 9.88
C LEU A 304 -4.94 -12.86 9.63
N LEU A 305 -6.12 -13.21 9.12
CA LEU A 305 -7.22 -12.25 8.91
C LEU A 305 -7.75 -11.70 10.23
N PHE A 306 -7.85 -12.55 11.26
CA PHE A 306 -8.25 -12.12 12.60
C PHE A 306 -7.22 -11.17 13.21
N THR A 307 -5.91 -11.48 13.10
CA THR A 307 -4.85 -10.57 13.53
C THR A 307 -4.91 -9.25 12.78
N PHE A 308 -5.07 -9.27 11.45
CA PHE A 308 -5.22 -8.07 10.64
C PHE A 308 -6.41 -7.20 11.08
N LEU A 309 -7.55 -7.82 11.37
CA LEU A 309 -8.74 -7.12 11.89
C LEU A 309 -8.43 -6.45 13.24
N LEU A 310 -7.84 -7.19 14.19
CA LEU A 310 -7.46 -6.68 15.50
C LEU A 310 -6.46 -5.52 15.40
N THR A 311 -5.44 -5.63 14.55
CA THR A 311 -4.46 -4.55 14.33
C THR A 311 -5.11 -3.31 13.74
N THR A 312 -6.06 -3.49 12.82
CA THR A 312 -6.80 -2.38 12.20
C THR A 312 -7.68 -1.67 13.21
N LEU A 313 -8.44 -2.42 14.02
CA LEU A 313 -9.23 -1.89 15.15
C LEU A 313 -8.35 -1.14 16.15
N GLY A 314 -7.18 -1.69 16.47
CA GLY A 314 -6.20 -1.06 17.35
C GLY A 314 -5.76 0.31 16.85
N ARG A 315 -5.52 0.48 15.54
CA ARG A 315 -5.17 1.79 14.96
C ARG A 315 -6.30 2.81 15.10
N PHE A 316 -7.55 2.42 14.88
CA PHE A 316 -8.69 3.33 15.09
C PHE A 316 -8.82 3.77 16.55
N ALA A 317 -8.61 2.86 17.51
CA ALA A 317 -8.61 3.19 18.93
C ALA A 317 -7.52 4.22 19.28
N GLN A 318 -6.35 4.17 18.63
CA GLN A 318 -5.28 5.16 18.83
C GLN A 318 -5.68 6.56 18.34
N GLU A 319 -6.35 6.69 17.19
CA GLU A 319 -6.82 8.02 16.72
C GLU A 319 -7.91 8.59 17.64
N ILE A 320 -8.80 7.75 18.17
CA ILE A 320 -9.79 8.15 19.19
C ILE A 320 -9.09 8.59 20.49
N LEU A 321 -8.01 7.91 20.90
CA LEU A 321 -7.22 8.31 22.06
C LEU A 321 -6.62 9.71 21.88
N LEU A 322 -6.11 10.05 20.69
CA LEU A 322 -5.57 11.39 20.41
C LEU A 322 -6.67 12.46 20.55
N GLN A 323 -7.87 12.18 20.02
CA GLN A 323 -9.05 13.04 20.22
C GLN A 323 -9.47 13.14 21.69
N TYR A 324 -9.31 12.07 22.46
CA TYR A 324 -9.59 12.07 23.89
C TYR A 324 -8.59 12.95 24.65
N VAL A 325 -7.30 12.90 24.30
CA VAL A 325 -6.26 13.72 24.95
C VAL A 325 -6.47 15.21 24.67
N THR A 326 -6.75 15.60 23.43
CA THR A 326 -7.08 17.01 23.10
C THR A 326 -8.28 17.49 23.91
N LYS A 327 -9.31 16.65 24.05
CA LYS A 327 -10.53 16.94 24.83
C LYS A 327 -10.29 16.99 26.34
N ARG A 328 -9.57 16.03 26.91
CA ARG A 328 -9.40 15.88 28.37
C ARG A 328 -8.40 16.87 28.94
N TYR A 329 -7.31 17.13 28.22
CA TYR A 329 -6.20 17.94 28.71
C TYR A 329 -6.14 19.32 28.04
N GLY A 330 -7.01 19.62 27.07
CA GLY A 330 -7.01 20.89 26.37
C GLY A 330 -5.77 21.12 25.52
N TRP A 331 -5.00 20.08 25.20
CA TRP A 331 -3.76 20.16 24.44
C TRP A 331 -4.02 20.55 22.98
N SER A 332 -3.07 21.25 22.34
CA SER A 332 -3.14 21.50 20.90
C SER A 332 -2.89 20.21 20.11
N TRP A 333 -3.37 20.13 18.87
CA TRP A 333 -3.07 19.00 17.98
C TRP A 333 -1.57 18.78 17.80
N SER A 334 -0.78 19.86 17.78
CA SER A 334 0.68 19.80 17.72
C SER A 334 1.31 19.18 18.97
N GLN A 335 0.82 19.50 20.18
CA GLN A 335 1.28 18.89 21.43
C GLN A 335 0.91 17.42 21.53
N VAL A 336 -0.31 17.05 21.10
CA VAL A 336 -0.78 15.66 21.11
C VAL A 336 0.04 14.79 20.16
N ARG A 337 0.42 15.31 19.00
CA ARG A 337 1.29 14.60 18.05
C ARG A 337 2.73 14.46 18.58
N TYR A 338 3.27 15.48 19.25
CA TYR A 338 4.56 15.37 19.93
C TYR A 338 4.53 14.33 21.06
N PHE A 339 3.44 14.26 21.83
CA PHE A 339 3.24 13.23 22.84
C PHE A 339 3.16 11.82 22.24
N ARG A 340 2.45 11.64 21.12
CA ARG A 340 2.42 10.37 20.40
C ARG A 340 3.81 9.96 19.90
N PHE A 341 4.58 10.91 19.37
CA PHE A 341 5.97 10.70 18.99
C PHE A 341 6.81 10.21 20.18
N LEU A 342 6.70 10.84 21.34
CA LEU A 342 7.40 10.40 22.55
C LEU A 342 7.01 8.99 22.99
N LEU A 343 5.70 8.68 23.02
CA LEU A 343 5.20 7.34 23.33
C LEU A 343 5.76 6.27 22.39
N LEU A 344 5.79 6.55 21.08
CA LEU A 344 6.35 5.63 20.09
C LEU A 344 7.85 5.39 20.33
N ASN A 345 8.62 6.43 20.67
CA ASN A 345 10.03 6.28 21.01
C ASN A 345 10.24 5.45 22.29
N THR A 346 9.40 5.63 23.32
CA THR A 346 9.48 4.83 24.55
C THR A 346 9.19 3.36 24.31
N VAL A 347 8.21 3.05 23.46
CA VAL A 347 7.84 1.66 23.11
C VAL A 347 8.87 1.01 22.18
N VAL A 348 9.54 1.76 21.31
CA VAL A 348 10.59 1.23 20.42
C VAL A 348 11.91 1.00 21.16
N LEU A 349 12.16 1.75 22.24
CA LEU A 349 13.37 1.65 23.07
C LEU A 349 13.24 0.68 24.26
N SER A 350 12.05 0.14 24.52
CA SER A 350 11.79 -0.87 25.56
C SER A 350 11.59 -2.24 24.94
#